data_AF-H2YZV2-F1
#
_entry.id   AF-H2YZV2-F1
#
_cell.length_a   1.000
_cell.length_b   1.000
_cell.length_c   1.000
_cell.angle_alpha   90.00
_cell.angle_beta   90.00
_cell.angle_gamma   90.00
#
_symmetry.space_group_name_H-M   'P 1'
#
loop_
_entity.id
_entity.type
_entity.pdbx_description
1 polymer ?
#
loop_
_entity_poly.entity_id
_entity_poly.type
_entity_poly.pdbx_seq_one_letter_code
_entity_poly.pdbx_strand_id
1 'polypeptide(L)'
;MNTTGKISNYLENTAFEVVSLGNQISDLNQGSNGINRLQFPSAHSSAQDNETDWINEAGSIAVPFSPDAATKTTFVFAVYKNLDTLLGNSFDNGLQTNENQRNSTNKEATDSSNATDRYLINSHVISASIKPLPDKLLKQQKVKFLLKHKETTQRNSMRCVFWMPKLEENSSAGHWASDGCTTLRSNSTHTSCECDHLTNFAILMDVVGVELGDTDNLVLTYITWAGCSMSVVCLVMCVLFV
;
A
#
# COMPACT_ATOMS: atom_id res chain seq x y z
N MET A 1 33.64 -18.92 -3.37
CA MET A 1 33.06 -18.96 -2.01
C MET A 1 32.13 -17.76 -1.88
N ASN A 2 30.83 -18.03 -1.84
CA ASN A 2 29.77 -17.04 -1.73
C ASN A 2 30.03 -16.08 -0.57
N THR A 3 29.98 -14.77 -0.84
CA THR A 3 29.65 -13.78 0.19
C THR A 3 28.38 -13.02 -0.25
N THR A 4 27.38 -13.78 -0.72
CA THR A 4 25.99 -13.50 -0.33
C THR A 4 25.95 -13.64 1.18
N GLY A 5 26.28 -12.56 1.89
CA GLY A 5 26.15 -12.48 3.33
C GLY A 5 24.67 -12.52 3.68
N LYS A 6 24.11 -13.73 3.74
CA LYS A 6 22.74 -13.99 4.20
C LYS A 6 22.70 -13.69 5.71
N ILE A 7 22.67 -12.42 6.09
CA ILE A 7 22.26 -12.06 7.45
C ILE A 7 20.74 -12.09 7.47
N SER A 8 20.23 -13.33 7.58
CA SER A 8 18.87 -13.65 7.96
C SER A 8 18.75 -13.49 9.47
N ASN A 9 18.77 -12.27 9.99
CA ASN A 9 18.32 -12.06 11.37
C ASN A 9 16.81 -11.95 11.31
N TYR A 10 16.15 -13.09 11.46
CA TYR A 10 14.70 -13.17 11.64
C TYR A 10 14.41 -12.92 13.10
N LEU A 11 13.89 -11.74 13.39
CA LEU A 11 13.20 -11.48 14.66
C LEU A 11 11.74 -11.86 14.46
N GLU A 12 11.01 -12.16 15.54
CA GLU A 12 9.62 -12.66 15.49
C GLU A 12 8.68 -11.89 14.53
N ASN A 13 8.96 -10.60 14.26
CA ASN A 13 8.16 -9.73 13.40
C ASN A 13 8.95 -9.02 12.28
N THR A 14 10.20 -9.40 12.02
CA THR A 14 11.04 -8.72 11.04
C THR A 14 11.99 -9.68 10.35
N ALA A 15 11.99 -9.59 9.02
CA ALA A 15 12.93 -10.29 8.15
C ALA A 15 13.73 -9.24 7.37
N PHE A 16 15.04 -9.44 7.24
CA PHE A 16 15.85 -8.62 6.34
C PHE A 16 16.92 -9.44 5.64
N GLU A 17 17.37 -8.93 4.49
CA GLU A 17 18.45 -9.50 3.71
C GLU A 17 19.37 -8.38 3.23
N VAL A 18 20.68 -8.60 3.35
CA VAL A 18 21.70 -7.67 2.87
C VAL A 18 22.44 -8.33 1.73
N VAL A 19 22.49 -7.67 0.58
CA VAL A 19 23.17 -8.17 -0.61
C VAL A 19 24.20 -7.16 -1.06
N SER A 20 25.47 -7.58 -1.10
CA SER A 20 26.55 -6.78 -1.68
C SER A 20 26.86 -7.34 -3.07
N LEU A 21 26.68 -6.53 -4.11
CA LEU A 21 27.01 -6.93 -5.47
C LEU A 21 28.54 -6.80 -5.65
N GLY A 22 29.25 -7.92 -5.66
CA GLY A 22 30.69 -7.96 -5.97
C GLY A 22 30.97 -8.01 -7.48
N ASN A 23 32.17 -8.46 -7.86
CA ASN A 23 32.60 -8.70 -9.26
C ASN A 23 31.92 -9.91 -9.95
N GLN A 24 30.75 -10.37 -9.47
CA GLN A 24 30.08 -11.58 -9.95
C GLN A 24 28.60 -11.24 -10.26
N ILE A 25 28.39 -10.54 -11.38
CA ILE A 25 27.06 -10.12 -11.89
C ILE A 25 26.31 -11.30 -12.56
N SER A 26 26.97 -12.47 -12.71
CA SER A 26 26.49 -13.63 -13.47
C SER A 26 25.34 -14.41 -12.83
N ASP A 27 25.08 -14.25 -11.52
CA ASP A 27 24.08 -15.05 -10.78
C ASP A 27 22.79 -14.28 -10.47
N LEU A 28 22.66 -13.07 -11.00
CA LEU A 28 21.49 -12.22 -10.78
C LEU A 28 20.43 -12.55 -11.81
N ASN A 29 19.22 -12.84 -11.34
CA ASN A 29 18.06 -13.20 -12.15
C ASN A 29 17.78 -12.05 -13.14
N GLN A 30 18.28 -12.18 -14.38
CA GLN A 30 18.10 -11.20 -15.44
C GLN A 30 16.63 -11.21 -15.83
N GLY A 31 15.89 -10.21 -15.32
CA GLY A 31 14.49 -10.01 -15.71
C GLY A 31 14.39 -9.84 -17.22
N SER A 32 13.44 -10.58 -17.82
CA SER A 32 13.14 -10.75 -19.26
C SER A 32 12.99 -9.48 -20.14
N ASN A 33 13.28 -8.28 -19.63
CA ASN A 33 13.17 -7.00 -20.33
C ASN A 33 14.49 -6.19 -20.38
N GLY A 34 15.66 -6.82 -20.16
CA GLY A 34 16.97 -6.15 -20.26
C GLY A 34 17.27 -5.15 -19.14
N ILE A 35 16.46 -5.13 -18.08
CA ILE A 35 16.68 -4.31 -16.89
C ILE A 35 17.13 -5.21 -15.75
N ASN A 36 18.34 -4.96 -15.25
CA ASN A 36 18.91 -5.70 -14.13
C ASN A 36 18.18 -5.34 -12.83
N ARG A 37 17.59 -6.34 -12.17
CA ARG A 37 16.86 -6.20 -10.91
C ARG A 37 17.31 -7.23 -9.91
N LEU A 38 17.41 -6.82 -8.65
CA LEU A 38 17.61 -7.69 -7.52
C LEU A 38 16.27 -7.86 -6.80
N GLN A 39 15.85 -9.10 -6.57
CA GLN A 39 14.56 -9.43 -5.97
C GLN A 39 14.72 -10.05 -4.57
N PHE A 40 13.86 -9.61 -3.65
CA PHE A 40 13.67 -10.18 -2.33
C PHE A 40 12.21 -10.65 -2.19
N PRO A 41 11.93 -11.84 -1.63
CA PRO A 41 12.89 -12.91 -1.32
C PRO A 41 13.60 -13.43 -2.58
N SER A 42 14.84 -13.89 -2.43
CA SER A 42 15.59 -14.49 -3.53
C SER A 42 14.96 -15.81 -3.98
N ALA A 43 14.91 -16.09 -5.29
CA ALA A 43 14.35 -17.33 -5.84
C ALA A 43 15.04 -18.62 -5.32
N HIS A 44 16.20 -18.49 -4.66
CA HIS A 44 16.96 -19.59 -4.09
C HIS A 44 16.61 -19.89 -2.61
N SER A 45 15.69 -19.15 -1.98
CA SER A 45 15.17 -19.46 -0.64
C SER A 45 14.12 -20.56 -0.73
N SER A 46 14.56 -21.80 -0.92
CA SER A 46 13.71 -22.99 -0.88
C SER A 46 13.03 -23.13 0.48
N ALA A 47 11.69 -23.17 0.42
CA ALA A 47 10.72 -23.44 1.48
C ALA A 47 11.02 -24.71 2.29
N GLN A 48 11.87 -24.62 3.32
CA GLN A 48 12.08 -25.76 4.22
C GLN A 48 12.05 -25.42 5.71
N ASP A 49 11.99 -24.14 6.08
CA ASP A 49 11.77 -23.72 7.46
C ASP A 49 10.43 -22.99 7.58
N ASN A 50 9.53 -23.51 8.42
CA ASN A 50 8.20 -22.95 8.72
C ASN A 50 8.25 -21.45 9.13
N GLU A 51 9.40 -20.99 9.63
CA GLU A 51 9.64 -19.60 10.01
C GLU A 51 9.80 -18.64 8.81
N THR A 52 10.11 -19.17 7.63
CA THR A 52 10.31 -18.38 6.39
C THR A 52 9.08 -18.30 5.49
N ASP A 53 8.06 -19.12 5.74
CA ASP A 53 6.85 -19.20 4.90
C ASP A 53 6.10 -17.87 4.85
N TRP A 54 5.97 -17.17 5.98
CA TRP A 54 5.27 -15.88 6.03
C TRP A 54 6.00 -14.78 5.24
N ILE A 55 7.30 -14.90 5.01
CA ILE A 55 8.08 -13.93 4.22
C ILE A 55 7.69 -14.08 2.75
N ASN A 56 7.56 -15.32 2.28
CA ASN A 56 7.07 -15.62 0.94
C ASN A 56 5.62 -15.16 0.77
N GLU A 57 4.82 -15.25 1.83
CA GLU A 57 3.45 -14.73 1.85
C GLU A 57 3.36 -13.21 1.95
N ALA A 58 4.35 -12.53 2.54
CA ALA A 58 4.33 -11.07 2.66
C ALA A 58 4.43 -10.39 1.29
N GLY A 59 5.10 -11.05 0.34
CA GLY A 59 5.21 -10.62 -1.05
C GLY A 59 6.66 -10.54 -1.53
N SER A 60 6.92 -9.71 -2.54
CA SER A 60 8.28 -9.52 -3.05
C SER A 60 8.56 -8.08 -3.48
N ILE A 61 9.82 -7.67 -3.47
CA ILE A 61 10.31 -6.38 -3.95
C ILE A 61 11.50 -6.58 -4.89
N ALA A 62 11.48 -5.88 -6.02
CA ALA A 62 12.47 -5.96 -7.08
C ALA A 62 13.03 -4.57 -7.39
N VAL A 63 14.29 -4.38 -7.04
CA VAL A 63 14.98 -3.09 -7.12
C VAL A 63 15.94 -3.07 -8.31
N PRO A 64 15.89 -2.05 -9.16
CA PRO A 64 16.80 -1.94 -10.30
C PRO A 64 18.21 -1.54 -9.87
N PHE A 65 19.21 -2.01 -10.63
CA PHE A 65 20.60 -1.64 -10.43
C PHE A 65 21.34 -1.44 -11.75
N SER A 66 22.40 -0.62 -11.71
CA SER A 66 23.30 -0.44 -12.86
C SER A 66 24.49 -1.40 -12.74
N PRO A 67 24.80 -2.21 -13.77
CA PRO A 67 25.97 -3.08 -13.80
C PRO A 67 27.28 -2.33 -13.53
N ASP A 68 27.38 -1.09 -14.02
CA ASP A 68 28.60 -0.27 -13.90
C ASP A 68 28.88 0.18 -12.46
N ALA A 69 27.82 0.27 -11.64
CA ALA A 69 27.92 0.62 -10.22
C ALA A 69 27.84 -0.60 -9.29
N ALA A 70 27.59 -1.81 -9.85
CA ALA A 70 27.26 -2.99 -9.08
C ALA A 70 28.32 -3.30 -8.01
N THR A 71 29.60 -3.25 -8.36
CA THR A 71 30.74 -3.66 -7.51
C THR A 71 30.94 -2.89 -6.20
N LYS A 72 30.20 -1.79 -6.01
CA LYS A 72 30.23 -0.97 -4.79
C LYS A 72 28.84 -0.78 -4.18
N THR A 73 27.84 -1.48 -4.71
CA THR A 73 26.45 -1.29 -4.33
C THR A 73 26.00 -2.36 -3.34
N THR A 74 25.50 -1.91 -2.19
CA THR A 74 24.88 -2.76 -1.17
C THR A 74 23.38 -2.49 -1.13
N PHE A 75 22.60 -3.56 -1.17
CA PHE A 75 21.15 -3.57 -1.04
C PHE A 75 20.79 -4.08 0.34
N VAL A 76 19.82 -3.44 0.96
CA VAL A 76 19.20 -3.90 2.21
C VAL A 76 17.71 -3.99 1.94
N PHE A 77 17.14 -5.18 2.11
CA PHE A 77 15.71 -5.42 2.03
C PHE A 77 15.19 -5.74 3.42
N ALA A 78 14.02 -5.25 3.77
CA ALA A 78 13.37 -5.60 5.03
C ALA A 78 11.86 -5.74 4.85
N VAL A 79 11.25 -6.65 5.61
CA VAL A 79 9.80 -6.83 5.72
C VAL A 79 9.43 -6.87 7.19
N TYR A 80 8.38 -6.13 7.53
CA TYR A 80 7.88 -5.98 8.90
C TYR A 80 6.43 -6.46 9.00
N LYS A 81 6.17 -7.37 9.94
CA LYS A 81 4.85 -7.99 10.10
C LYS A 81 3.82 -7.06 10.76
N ASN A 82 4.26 -6.27 11.74
CA ASN A 82 3.41 -5.43 12.61
C ASN A 82 3.77 -3.94 12.55
N LEU A 83 4.61 -3.51 11.62
CA LEU A 83 4.96 -2.10 11.56
C LEU A 83 3.74 -1.25 11.18
N ASP A 84 2.80 -1.82 10.41
CA ASP A 84 1.53 -1.19 10.07
C ASP A 84 0.63 -0.89 11.28
N THR A 85 0.77 -1.60 12.41
CA THR A 85 -0.02 -1.31 13.63
C THR A 85 0.61 -0.21 14.48
N LEU A 86 1.92 0.03 14.30
CA LEU A 86 2.65 1.12 14.96
C LEU A 86 2.55 2.42 14.18
N LEU A 87 2.49 2.32 12.86
CA LEU A 87 2.29 3.45 11.98
C LEU A 87 0.80 3.79 11.97
N GLY A 88 0.44 5.06 12.21
CA GLY A 88 -0.95 5.50 12.12
C GLY A 88 -1.51 5.31 10.71
N ASN A 89 -2.84 5.37 10.59
CA ASN A 89 -3.56 5.27 9.32
C ASN A 89 -3.74 6.63 8.61
N SER A 90 -3.07 7.68 9.08
CA SER A 90 -3.10 9.00 8.46
C SER A 90 -2.59 8.90 7.02
N PHE A 91 -3.43 9.26 6.06
CA PHE A 91 -3.13 9.22 4.63
C PHE A 91 -3.35 10.60 4.02
N ASP A 92 -2.32 11.14 3.38
CA ASP A 92 -2.43 12.33 2.55
C ASP A 92 -2.81 11.89 1.13
N ASN A 93 -4.06 12.17 0.75
CA ASN A 93 -4.60 11.83 -0.55
C ASN A 93 -4.38 12.95 -1.60
N GLY A 94 -3.66 14.02 -1.26
CA GLY A 94 -3.42 15.15 -2.16
C GLY A 94 -4.69 15.94 -2.52
N LEU A 95 -5.84 15.63 -1.90
CA LEU A 95 -7.02 16.47 -2.01
C LEU A 95 -6.77 17.69 -1.13
N GLN A 96 -6.58 18.86 -1.75
CA GLN A 96 -6.65 20.12 -1.04
C GLN A 96 -8.04 20.20 -0.38
N THR A 97 -8.10 19.91 0.92
CA THR A 97 -9.14 20.48 1.75
C THR A 97 -8.95 21.97 1.65
N ASN A 98 -9.80 22.65 0.87
CA ASN A 98 -9.93 24.09 0.95
C ASN A 98 -10.45 24.42 2.35
N GLU A 99 -9.56 24.48 3.35
CA GLU A 99 -9.81 25.07 4.66
C GLU A 99 -9.89 26.60 4.52
N ASN A 100 -10.86 27.08 3.76
CA ASN A 100 -11.29 28.45 3.77
C ASN A 100 -12.79 28.48 3.98
N GLN A 101 -13.22 28.38 5.25
CA GLN A 101 -14.05 29.42 5.89
C GLN A 101 -14.31 29.04 7.35
N ARG A 102 -13.52 29.61 8.28
CA ARG A 102 -14.02 29.84 9.64
C ARG A 102 -15.21 30.79 9.51
N ASN A 103 -16.42 30.31 9.77
CA ASN A 103 -17.51 31.11 10.31
C ASN A 103 -18.49 30.20 11.05
N SER A 104 -18.61 30.44 12.35
CA SER A 104 -19.48 29.73 13.27
C SER A 104 -20.96 30.00 12.99
N THR A 105 -21.74 28.95 12.71
CA THR A 105 -23.16 28.88 13.11
C THR A 105 -23.68 27.42 13.14
N ASN A 106 -23.83 26.89 14.35
CA ASN A 106 -24.79 25.90 14.87
C ASN A 106 -25.37 24.79 13.97
N LYS A 107 -24.78 23.59 14.12
CA LYS A 107 -25.39 22.32 14.58
C LYS A 107 -26.63 21.77 13.84
N GLU A 108 -26.39 20.83 12.92
CA GLU A 108 -27.15 19.58 12.83
C GLU A 108 -26.16 18.41 12.85
N ALA A 109 -26.44 17.43 13.72
CA ALA A 109 -25.58 16.29 13.97
C ALA A 109 -25.68 15.31 12.79
N THR A 110 -24.65 15.29 11.96
CA THR A 110 -24.41 14.19 11.02
C THR A 110 -23.01 13.65 11.31
N ASP A 111 -23.00 12.35 11.59
CA ASP A 111 -21.93 11.55 12.17
C ASP A 111 -20.53 11.91 11.64
N SER A 112 -19.73 12.57 12.48
CA SER A 112 -18.28 12.58 12.36
C SER A 112 -17.73 11.23 12.85
N SER A 113 -18.02 10.16 12.12
CA SER A 113 -17.19 8.96 12.16
C SER A 113 -15.88 9.31 11.43
N ASN A 114 -14.82 9.47 12.24
CA ASN A 114 -13.48 9.93 11.91
C ASN A 114 -13.00 9.58 10.48
N ALA A 115 -12.53 10.58 9.73
CA ALA A 115 -11.88 10.41 8.42
C ALA A 115 -10.68 9.41 8.42
N THR A 116 -10.21 8.99 9.59
CA THR A 116 -9.17 7.98 9.78
C THR A 116 -9.66 6.56 9.48
N ASP A 117 -10.94 6.25 9.68
CA ASP A 117 -11.43 4.87 9.54
C ASP A 117 -11.66 4.47 8.08
N ARG A 118 -11.63 5.46 7.17
CA ARG A 118 -11.77 5.24 5.73
C ARG A 118 -10.55 4.56 5.12
N TYR A 119 -9.36 4.82 5.62
CA TYR A 119 -8.13 4.33 5.05
C TYR A 119 -7.44 3.40 6.03
N LEU A 120 -7.18 2.17 5.62
CA LEU A 120 -6.55 1.15 6.46
C LEU A 120 -5.35 0.55 5.75
N ILE A 121 -4.26 0.31 6.47
CA ILE A 121 -3.13 -0.42 5.92
C ILE A 121 -3.48 -1.91 5.88
N ASN A 122 -3.50 -2.46 4.67
CA ASN A 122 -3.95 -3.81 4.39
C ASN A 122 -2.82 -4.73 3.94
N SER A 123 -1.58 -4.47 4.35
CA SER A 123 -0.43 -5.33 4.07
C SER A 123 0.62 -5.23 5.16
N HIS A 124 1.62 -6.11 5.09
CA HIS A 124 2.90 -5.89 5.76
C HIS A 124 3.65 -4.71 5.14
N VAL A 125 4.62 -4.16 5.86
CA VAL A 125 5.47 -3.07 5.37
C VAL A 125 6.74 -3.67 4.78
N ILE A 126 7.06 -3.30 3.54
CA ILE A 126 8.29 -3.72 2.85
C ILE A 126 9.19 -2.52 2.59
N SER A 127 10.49 -2.71 2.74
CA SER A 127 11.48 -1.65 2.63
C SER A 127 12.65 -2.12 1.79
N ALA A 128 13.22 -1.19 1.03
CA ALA A 128 14.47 -1.40 0.33
C ALA A 128 15.34 -0.16 0.43
N SER A 129 16.64 -0.37 0.61
CA SER A 129 17.64 0.70 0.65
C SER A 129 18.84 0.28 -0.18
N ILE A 130 19.43 1.24 -0.90
CA ILE A 130 20.62 1.05 -1.72
C ILE A 130 21.68 2.04 -1.27
N LYS A 131 22.93 1.56 -1.11
CA LYS A 131 24.09 2.40 -0.89
C LYS A 131 25.18 2.11 -1.92
N PRO A 132 25.70 3.11 -2.64
CA PRO A 132 25.23 4.50 -2.71
C PRO A 132 23.87 4.62 -3.44
N LEU A 133 23.08 5.66 -3.12
CA LEU A 133 21.74 5.85 -3.68
C LEU A 133 21.82 6.23 -5.17
N PRO A 134 21.20 5.45 -6.09
CA PRO A 134 21.29 5.72 -7.52
C PRO A 134 20.09 6.57 -8.01
N ASP A 135 20.03 7.85 -7.60
CA ASP A 135 18.88 8.74 -7.87
C ASP A 135 18.45 8.80 -9.35
N LYS A 136 19.41 8.88 -10.26
CA LYS A 136 19.12 8.92 -11.71
C LYS A 136 18.49 7.63 -12.20
N LEU A 137 18.95 6.49 -11.67
CA LEU A 137 18.44 5.19 -12.05
C LEU A 137 17.01 4.99 -11.54
N LEU A 138 16.70 5.41 -10.32
CA LEU A 138 15.36 5.26 -9.74
C LEU A 138 14.30 6.09 -10.47
N LYS A 139 14.69 7.23 -11.04
CA LYS A 139 13.83 8.05 -11.91
C LYS A 139 13.56 7.41 -13.28
N GLN A 140 14.51 6.65 -13.80
CA GLN A 140 14.39 5.96 -15.09
C GLN A 140 13.75 4.57 -14.97
N GLN A 141 14.07 3.88 -13.88
CA GLN A 141 13.67 2.52 -13.57
C GLN A 141 13.12 2.52 -12.15
N LYS A 142 11.82 2.34 -12.06
CA LYS A 142 11.11 2.33 -10.79
C LYS A 142 11.26 0.98 -10.08
N VAL A 143 11.21 1.00 -8.75
CA VAL A 143 11.15 -0.18 -7.89
C VAL A 143 9.79 -0.82 -8.03
N LYS A 144 9.75 -2.16 -8.18
CA LYS A 144 8.50 -2.90 -8.28
C LYS A 144 8.33 -3.77 -7.07
N PHE A 145 7.12 -3.83 -6.51
CA PHE A 145 6.81 -4.76 -5.43
C PHE A 145 5.42 -5.35 -5.60
N LEU A 146 5.21 -6.48 -4.95
CA LEU A 146 3.96 -7.21 -4.85
C LEU A 146 3.75 -7.50 -3.38
N LEU A 147 2.58 -7.17 -2.84
CA LEU A 147 2.23 -7.44 -1.44
C LEU A 147 0.90 -8.16 -1.36
N LYS A 148 0.80 -9.09 -0.40
CA LYS A 148 -0.44 -9.79 -0.06
C LYS A 148 -1.32 -8.92 0.84
N HIS A 149 -2.62 -9.03 0.64
CA HIS A 149 -3.62 -8.38 1.46
C HIS A 149 -3.82 -9.12 2.79
N LYS A 150 -3.88 -8.39 3.90
CA LYS A 150 -4.26 -8.97 5.21
C LYS A 150 -5.74 -9.37 5.21
N GLU A 151 -6.58 -8.50 4.67
CA GLU A 151 -8.00 -8.73 4.45
C GLU A 151 -8.31 -8.78 2.96
N THR A 152 -8.91 -9.87 2.52
CA THR A 152 -9.34 -10.06 1.14
C THR A 152 -10.73 -9.47 0.94
N THR A 153 -10.83 -8.40 0.18
CA THR A 153 -12.11 -7.77 -0.14
C THR A 153 -12.28 -7.63 -1.65
N GLN A 154 -13.52 -7.78 -2.14
CA GLN A 154 -13.83 -7.64 -3.57
C GLN A 154 -14.28 -6.22 -3.93
N ARG A 155 -14.70 -5.42 -2.94
CA ARG A 155 -15.32 -4.11 -3.18
C ARG A 155 -14.43 -2.92 -2.89
N ASN A 156 -13.32 -3.10 -2.18
CA ASN A 156 -12.47 -1.98 -1.75
C ASN A 156 -11.36 -1.68 -2.76
N SER A 157 -11.03 -0.40 -2.89
CA SER A 157 -9.92 0.03 -3.74
C SER A 157 -8.59 -0.08 -2.97
N MET A 158 -7.57 -0.62 -3.64
CA MET A 158 -6.22 -0.80 -3.10
C MET A 158 -5.27 0.22 -3.73
N ARG A 159 -4.47 0.88 -2.90
CA ARG A 159 -3.51 1.91 -3.31
C ARG A 159 -2.12 1.61 -2.78
N CYS A 160 -1.13 1.77 -3.64
CA CYS A 160 0.28 1.72 -3.26
C CYS A 160 0.67 3.01 -2.53
N VAL A 161 1.20 2.90 -1.31
CA VAL A 161 1.60 4.03 -0.50
C VAL A 161 2.98 3.83 0.10
N PHE A 162 3.59 4.92 0.55
CA PHE A 162 4.83 4.93 1.29
C PHE A 162 4.72 5.78 2.55
N TRP A 163 5.54 5.45 3.55
CA TRP A 163 5.57 6.20 4.81
C TRP A 163 6.46 7.44 4.68
N MET A 164 5.86 8.61 4.91
CA MET A 164 6.56 9.88 4.98
C MET A 164 6.73 10.31 6.45
N PRO A 165 7.96 10.25 7.00
CA PRO A 165 8.20 10.69 8.37
C PRO A 165 8.09 12.23 8.46
N LYS A 166 7.43 12.73 9.50
CA LYS A 166 7.41 14.16 9.80
C LYS A 166 8.70 14.56 10.54
N LEU A 167 9.38 15.57 10.03
CA LEU A 167 10.72 16.00 10.52
C LEU A 167 10.65 17.09 11.60
N GLU A 168 9.47 17.49 12.07
CA GLU A 168 9.34 18.51 13.12
C GLU A 168 9.66 17.93 14.50
N GLU A 169 10.51 18.63 15.26
CA GLU A 169 10.98 18.25 16.62
C GLU A 169 9.85 17.99 17.63
N ASN A 170 8.61 18.43 17.33
CA ASN A 170 7.51 18.51 18.29
C ASN A 170 6.33 17.58 17.93
N SER A 171 6.42 16.83 16.83
CA SER A 171 5.31 16.00 16.36
C SER A 171 5.79 14.58 16.02
N SER A 172 5.23 13.59 16.70
CA SER A 172 5.65 12.19 16.64
C SER A 172 5.00 11.38 15.52
N ALA A 173 4.23 11.99 14.62
CA ALA A 173 3.46 11.25 13.62
C ALA A 173 3.78 11.70 12.19
N GLY A 174 4.25 10.76 11.38
CA GLY A 174 4.27 10.86 9.92
C GLY A 174 2.90 10.52 9.31
N HIS A 175 2.86 10.43 7.99
CA HIS A 175 1.66 10.03 7.24
C HIS A 175 2.04 9.12 6.08
N TRP A 176 1.07 8.35 5.58
CA TRP A 176 1.18 7.64 4.32
C TRP A 176 0.91 8.59 3.16
N ALA A 177 1.70 8.50 2.10
CA ALA A 177 1.52 9.25 0.87
C ALA A 177 1.60 8.31 -0.33
N SER A 178 1.00 8.70 -1.46
CA SER A 178 1.04 7.93 -2.71
C SER A 178 1.93 8.55 -3.79
N ASP A 179 2.58 9.67 -3.51
CA ASP A 179 3.44 10.36 -4.48
C ASP A 179 4.59 9.50 -4.97
N GLY A 180 4.83 9.54 -6.28
CA GLY A 180 5.85 8.72 -6.94
C GLY A 180 5.49 7.23 -7.08
N CYS A 181 4.40 6.77 -6.46
CA CYS A 181 3.92 5.39 -6.50
C CYS A 181 2.71 5.21 -7.43
N THR A 182 2.64 4.06 -8.11
CA THR A 182 1.55 3.72 -9.03
C THR A 182 1.12 2.27 -8.82
N THR A 183 -0.19 2.05 -8.69
CA THR A 183 -0.78 0.71 -8.65
C THR A 183 -0.81 0.13 -10.07
N LEU A 184 -0.07 -0.95 -10.31
CA LEU A 184 -0.01 -1.61 -11.61
C LEU A 184 -1.18 -2.57 -11.81
N ARG A 185 -1.40 -3.46 -10.83
CA ARG A 185 -2.45 -4.47 -10.84
C ARG A 185 -2.86 -4.74 -9.40
N SER A 186 -4.16 -4.89 -9.17
CA SER A 186 -4.71 -5.32 -7.89
C SER A 186 -5.73 -6.42 -8.13
N ASN A 187 -5.66 -7.48 -7.34
CA ASN A 187 -6.67 -8.53 -7.27
C ASN A 187 -7.16 -8.65 -5.81
N SER A 188 -8.06 -9.59 -5.51
CA SER A 188 -8.61 -9.72 -4.15
C SER A 188 -7.58 -10.05 -3.07
N THR A 189 -6.41 -10.58 -3.45
CA THR A 189 -5.40 -11.13 -2.54
C THR A 189 -4.07 -10.41 -2.57
N HIS A 190 -3.74 -9.72 -3.66
CA HIS A 190 -2.43 -9.14 -3.89
C HIS A 190 -2.54 -7.86 -4.71
N THR A 191 -1.66 -6.91 -4.42
CA THR A 191 -1.48 -5.69 -5.20
C THR A 191 -0.02 -5.53 -5.62
N SER A 192 0.19 -5.24 -6.90
CA SER A 192 1.47 -4.94 -7.50
C SER A 192 1.62 -3.44 -7.74
N CYS A 193 2.76 -2.92 -7.34
CA CYS A 193 3.07 -1.49 -7.27
C CYS A 193 4.39 -1.18 -7.95
N GLU A 194 4.52 0.07 -8.39
CA GLU A 194 5.75 0.62 -8.92
C GLU A 194 6.00 2.04 -8.38
N CYS A 195 7.16 2.29 -7.76
CA CYS A 195 7.52 3.58 -7.15
C CYS A 195 8.91 4.07 -7.61
N ASP A 196 9.11 5.38 -7.72
CA ASP A 196 10.36 6.01 -8.18
C ASP A 196 11.35 6.38 -7.06
N HIS A 197 11.11 5.91 -5.84
CA HIS A 197 11.96 6.15 -4.67
C HIS A 197 12.15 4.88 -3.84
N LEU A 198 12.95 4.98 -2.78
CA LEU A 198 13.26 3.91 -1.84
C LEU A 198 12.92 4.38 -0.43
N THR A 199 11.87 3.81 0.14
CA THR A 199 11.35 4.17 1.46
C THR A 199 10.73 2.91 2.09
N ASN A 200 9.65 3.05 2.86
CA ASN A 200 8.87 1.95 3.41
C ASN A 200 7.50 1.95 2.75
N PHE A 201 7.14 0.86 2.11
CA PHE A 201 5.94 0.71 1.29
C PHE A 201 4.89 -0.18 1.95
N ALA A 202 3.63 0.11 1.67
CA ALA A 202 2.50 -0.70 2.07
C ALA A 202 1.34 -0.58 1.05
N ILE A 203 0.34 -1.44 1.21
CA ILE A 203 -0.94 -1.35 0.51
C ILE A 203 -1.95 -0.71 1.45
N LEU A 204 -2.58 0.35 0.99
CA LEU A 204 -3.66 1.05 1.67
C LEU A 204 -4.99 0.68 1.02
N MET A 205 -5.97 0.32 1.84
CA MET A 205 -7.32 -0.04 1.46
C MET A 205 -8.27 1.12 1.80
N ASP A 206 -9.08 1.55 0.83
CA ASP A 206 -10.19 2.49 1.05
C ASP A 206 -11.46 1.69 1.37
N VAL A 207 -11.90 1.70 2.64
CA VAL A 207 -13.05 0.91 3.10
C VAL A 207 -14.40 1.48 2.69
N VAL A 208 -14.45 2.79 2.39
CA VAL A 208 -15.68 3.52 2.05
C VAL A 208 -15.80 3.75 0.54
N GLY A 209 -14.68 3.79 -0.17
CA GLY A 209 -14.59 4.06 -1.61
C GLY A 209 -15.00 2.90 -2.52
N VAL A 210 -16.09 2.20 -2.21
CA VAL A 210 -16.83 1.49 -3.26
C VAL A 210 -17.58 2.59 -4.01
N GLU A 211 -17.07 3.04 -5.15
CA GLU A 211 -17.94 3.71 -6.11
C GLU A 211 -19.03 2.68 -6.45
N LEU A 212 -20.18 2.82 -5.81
CA LEU A 212 -21.43 2.21 -6.25
C LEU A 212 -21.57 2.68 -7.70
N GLY A 213 -21.16 1.82 -8.64
CA GLY A 213 -21.26 2.14 -10.06
C GLY A 213 -22.68 2.65 -10.33
N ASP A 214 -22.82 3.68 -11.15
CA ASP A 214 -24.04 4.49 -11.29
C ASP A 214 -25.36 3.69 -11.27
N THR A 215 -25.35 2.43 -11.73
CA THR A 215 -26.43 1.46 -11.62
C THR A 215 -26.94 1.12 -10.21
N ASP A 216 -26.11 1.03 -9.16
CA ASP A 216 -26.54 0.58 -7.83
C ASP A 216 -27.15 1.72 -6.98
N ASN A 217 -26.67 2.95 -7.16
CA ASN A 217 -27.32 4.14 -6.60
C ASN A 217 -28.74 4.33 -7.16
N LEU A 218 -28.96 3.99 -8.43
CA LEU A 218 -30.27 4.05 -9.07
C LEU A 218 -31.26 3.04 -8.49
N VAL A 219 -30.80 1.84 -8.10
CA VAL A 219 -31.67 0.82 -7.49
C VAL A 219 -32.15 1.24 -6.10
N LEU A 220 -31.25 1.74 -5.26
CA LEU A 220 -31.61 2.22 -3.92
C LEU A 220 -32.59 3.41 -4.00
N THR A 221 -32.34 4.35 -4.91
CA THR A 221 -33.23 5.51 -5.15
C THR A 221 -34.61 5.07 -5.63
N TYR A 222 -34.67 4.09 -6.53
CA TYR A 222 -35.93 3.57 -7.06
C TYR A 222 -36.78 2.89 -5.99
N ILE A 223 -36.16 2.11 -5.10
CA ILE A 223 -36.86 1.44 -3.99
C ILE A 223 -37.44 2.47 -3.01
N THR A 224 -36.68 3.50 -2.64
CA THR A 224 -37.17 4.58 -1.77
C THR A 224 -38.34 5.31 -2.40
N TRP A 225 -38.26 5.66 -3.69
CA TRP A 225 -39.34 6.33 -4.39
C TRP A 225 -40.63 5.48 -4.47
N ALA A 226 -40.50 4.18 -4.77
CA ALA A 226 -41.62 3.26 -4.78
C ALA A 226 -42.27 3.11 -3.38
N GLY A 227 -41.45 3.00 -2.34
CA GLY A 227 -41.90 2.93 -0.94
C GLY A 227 -42.64 4.19 -0.50
N CYS A 228 -42.07 5.37 -0.77
CA CYS A 228 -42.72 6.65 -0.46
C CYS A 228 -44.06 6.80 -1.18
N SER A 229 -44.14 6.41 -2.46
CA SER A 229 -45.38 6.48 -3.23
C SER A 229 -46.47 5.61 -2.63
N MET A 230 -46.13 4.37 -2.24
CA MET A 230 -47.07 3.44 -1.61
C MET A 230 -47.59 3.97 -0.27
N SER A 231 -46.71 4.56 0.56
CA SER A 231 -47.10 5.15 1.85
C SER A 231 -48.05 6.34 1.67
N VAL A 232 -47.79 7.22 0.70
CA VAL A 232 -48.65 8.39 0.42
C VAL A 232 -50.03 7.95 -0.04
N VAL A 233 -50.12 6.97 -0.96
CA VAL A 233 -51.42 6.44 -1.43
C VAL A 233 -52.21 5.82 -0.28
N CYS A 234 -51.55 5.03 0.57
CA CYS A 234 -52.18 4.43 1.75
C CYS A 234 -52.73 5.51 2.70
N LEU A 235 -51.95 6.55 2.98
CA LEU A 235 -52.34 7.66 3.86
C LEU A 235 -53.57 8.39 3.31
N VAL A 236 -53.58 8.71 2.01
CA VAL A 236 -54.70 9.40 1.36
C VAL A 236 -55.98 8.56 1.45
N MET A 237 -55.89 7.25 1.18
CA MET A 237 -57.04 6.35 1.32
C MET A 237 -57.54 6.30 2.77
N CYS A 238 -56.66 6.20 3.75
CA CYS A 238 -57.08 6.22 5.16
C CYS A 238 -57.81 7.51 5.55
N VAL A 239 -57.39 8.68 5.06
CA VAL A 239 -58.05 9.96 5.36
C VAL A 239 -59.39 10.10 4.64
N LEU A 240 -59.54 9.57 3.42
CA LEU A 240 -60.79 9.67 2.66
C LEU A 240 -61.87 8.68 3.09
N PHE A 241 -61.48 7.56 3.70
CA PHE A 241 -62.39 6.52 4.19
C PHE A 241 -62.68 6.63 5.70
N VAL A 242 -62.12 7.65 6.38
CA VAL A 242 -62.48 8.11 7.74
C VAL A 242 -63.47 9.27 7.62
#